data_AF-A0AB74N6H0-F1
#
_entry.id   AF-A0AB74N6H0-F1
#
_cell.length_a   1.000
_cell.length_b   1.000
_cell.length_c   1.000
_cell.angle_alpha   90.00
_cell.angle_beta   90.00
_cell.angle_gamma   90.00
#
_symmetry.space_group_name_H-M   'P 1'
#
loop_
_entity.id
_entity.type
_entity.pdbx_description
1 polymer ?
#
loop_
_entity_poly.entity_id
_entity_poly.type
_entity_poly.pdbx_seq_one_letter_code
_entity_poly.pdbx_strand_id
1 'polypeptide(L)'
;MAGFKEQKWHNSRQDYLDEIWQNYNDNFIEEDKKQILKYLDNAVSEGYENQRSIILYALALFYSDKKAENFDLLKSSLLQQGYNKDEIAILLYKKLK
;
A
#
# COMPACT_ATOMS: atom_id res chain seq x y z
N MET A 1 5.94 -16.06 -19.57
CA MET A 1 4.92 -16.24 -18.50
C MET A 1 4.67 -14.98 -17.65
N ALA A 2 5.15 -13.78 -18.04
CA ALA A 2 4.88 -12.53 -17.32
C ALA A 2 3.39 -12.07 -17.41
N GLY A 3 2.75 -12.29 -18.56
CA GLY A 3 1.38 -11.81 -18.80
C GLY A 3 0.30 -12.34 -17.86
N PHE A 4 0.44 -13.56 -17.29
CA PHE A 4 -0.59 -14.10 -16.39
C PHE A 4 -0.60 -13.43 -15.01
N LYS A 5 0.57 -13.04 -14.49
CA LYS A 5 0.68 -12.34 -13.19
C LYS A 5 0.20 -10.90 -13.30
N GLU A 6 0.59 -10.19 -14.36
CA GLU A 6 0.10 -8.83 -14.63
C GLU A 6 -1.41 -8.79 -14.85
N GLN A 7 -1.95 -9.74 -15.61
CA GLN A 7 -3.39 -9.77 -15.92
C GLN A 7 -4.23 -10.14 -14.70
N LYS A 8 -3.74 -11.02 -13.83
CA LYS A 8 -4.37 -11.29 -12.52
C LYS A 8 -4.32 -10.05 -11.62
N TRP A 9 -3.18 -9.35 -11.58
CA TRP A 9 -3.05 -8.11 -10.81
C TRP A 9 -4.01 -7.03 -11.31
N HIS A 10 -4.09 -6.80 -12.63
CA HIS A 10 -4.99 -5.82 -13.21
C HIS A 10 -6.47 -6.04 -12.81
N ASN A 11 -6.91 -7.29 -12.71
CA ASN A 11 -8.25 -7.62 -12.26
C ASN A 11 -8.44 -7.34 -10.76
N SER A 12 -7.47 -7.70 -9.92
CA SER A 12 -7.56 -7.53 -8.46
C SER A 12 -7.27 -6.10 -7.98
N ARG A 13 -6.60 -5.28 -8.78
CA ARG A 13 -6.23 -3.90 -8.44
C ARG A 13 -7.47 -3.04 -8.18
N GLN A 14 -8.53 -3.21 -8.97
CA GLN A 14 -9.77 -2.48 -8.78
C GLN A 14 -10.53 -2.98 -7.53
N ASP A 15 -10.57 -4.30 -7.31
CA ASP A 15 -11.17 -4.89 -6.11
C ASP A 15 -10.54 -4.34 -4.82
N TYR A 16 -9.21 -4.18 -4.82
CA TYR A 16 -8.48 -3.65 -3.66
C TYR A 16 -8.73 -2.15 -3.46
N LEU A 17 -8.85 -1.38 -4.56
CA LEU A 17 -9.26 0.03 -4.46
C LEU A 17 -10.67 0.15 -3.87
N ASP A 18 -11.60 -0.69 -4.30
CA ASP A 18 -12.98 -0.69 -3.81
C ASP A 18 -13.03 -1.08 -2.33
N GLU A 19 -12.24 -2.07 -1.90
CA GLU A 19 -12.09 -2.42 -0.48
C GLU A 19 -11.53 -1.26 0.35
N ILE A 20 -10.52 -0.57 -0.17
CA ILE A 20 -9.96 0.64 0.45
C ILE A 20 -11.06 1.70 0.61
N TRP A 21 -11.86 1.91 -0.44
CA TRP A 21 -12.93 2.90 -0.44
C TRP A 21 -14.06 2.59 0.53
N GLN A 22 -14.33 1.30 0.78
CA GLN A 22 -15.39 0.87 1.68
C GLN A 22 -14.94 0.84 3.15
N ASN A 23 -13.70 0.42 3.42
CA ASN A 23 -13.26 0.08 4.78
C ASN A 23 -12.26 1.07 5.38
N TYR A 24 -11.62 1.91 4.56
CA TYR A 24 -10.51 2.78 4.95
C TYR A 24 -10.72 4.25 4.57
N ASN A 25 -11.91 4.61 4.08
CA ASN A 25 -12.22 5.94 3.56
C ASN A 25 -12.43 6.97 4.67
N ASP A 26 -11.32 7.42 5.24
CA ASP A 26 -11.29 8.49 6.25
C ASP A 26 -11.28 9.89 5.60
N ASN A 27 -12.02 10.12 4.49
CA ASN A 27 -12.09 11.34 3.65
C ASN A 27 -11.27 11.33 2.34
N PHE A 28 -11.23 10.21 1.62
CA PHE A 28 -10.63 10.21 0.29
C PHE A 28 -11.46 11.04 -0.69
N ILE A 29 -10.78 11.85 -1.48
CA ILE A 29 -11.37 12.55 -2.64
C ILE A 29 -11.16 11.72 -3.91
N GLU A 30 -11.87 12.06 -4.99
CA GLU A 30 -11.80 11.29 -6.22
C GLU A 30 -10.39 11.24 -6.83
N GLU A 31 -9.63 12.32 -6.68
CA GLU A 31 -8.22 12.42 -7.07
C GLU A 31 -7.33 11.40 -6.34
N ASP A 32 -7.68 11.04 -5.11
CA ASP A 32 -6.91 10.08 -4.31
C ASP A 32 -6.97 8.67 -4.92
N LYS A 33 -8.04 8.31 -5.64
CA LYS A 33 -8.17 7.00 -6.28
C LYS A 33 -7.02 6.69 -7.22
N LYS A 34 -6.62 7.66 -8.05
CA LYS A 34 -5.50 7.49 -9.00
C LYS A 34 -4.18 7.28 -8.26
N GLN A 35 -4.00 7.99 -7.16
CA GLN A 35 -2.78 7.89 -6.35
C GLN A 35 -2.73 6.55 -5.61
N ILE A 36 -3.82 6.14 -4.97
CA ILE A 36 -3.94 4.84 -4.28
C ILE A 36 -3.67 3.68 -5.25
N LEU A 37 -4.24 3.74 -6.46
CA LEU A 37 -3.98 2.75 -7.52
C LEU A 37 -2.49 2.64 -7.87
N LYS A 38 -1.76 3.76 -7.91
CA LYS A 38 -0.31 3.77 -8.13
C LYS A 38 0.45 3.14 -6.96
N TYR A 39 0.03 3.39 -5.73
CA TYR A 39 0.68 2.78 -4.55
C TYR A 39 0.38 1.30 -4.40
N LEU A 40 -0.80 0.85 -4.82
CA LEU A 40 -1.11 -0.57 -4.94
C LEU A 40 -0.14 -1.27 -5.90
N ASP A 41 0.14 -0.66 -7.06
CA ASP A 41 1.13 -1.21 -8.00
C ASP A 41 2.55 -1.20 -7.41
N ASN A 42 2.88 -0.16 -6.65
CA ASN A 42 4.16 -0.08 -5.94
C ASN A 42 4.32 -1.21 -4.93
N ALA A 43 3.29 -1.49 -4.12
CA ALA A 43 3.32 -2.60 -3.17
C ALA A 43 3.60 -3.95 -3.86
N VAL A 44 2.93 -4.23 -4.98
CA VAL A 44 3.19 -5.48 -5.73
C VAL A 44 4.60 -5.50 -6.33
N SER A 45 5.09 -4.36 -6.82
CA SER A 45 6.45 -4.23 -7.36
C SER A 45 7.53 -4.42 -6.29
N GLU A 46 7.24 -4.00 -5.05
CA GLU A 46 8.05 -4.24 -3.85
C GLU A 46 7.97 -5.71 -3.36
N GLY A 47 7.16 -6.55 -4.03
CA GLY A 47 7.04 -7.97 -3.76
C GLY A 47 6.09 -8.31 -2.61
N TYR A 48 5.12 -7.44 -2.30
CA TYR A 48 4.00 -7.80 -1.44
C TYR A 48 3.03 -8.71 -2.20
N GLU A 49 2.66 -9.84 -1.62
CA GLU A 49 1.77 -10.83 -2.24
C GLU A 49 0.42 -10.95 -1.53
N ASN A 50 0.37 -10.67 -0.23
CA ASN A 50 -0.86 -10.73 0.56
C ASN A 50 -1.70 -9.47 0.35
N GLN A 51 -2.99 -9.63 0.03
CA GLN A 51 -3.96 -8.55 -0.14
C GLN A 51 -3.91 -7.51 0.98
N ARG A 52 -3.94 -7.95 2.24
CA ARG A 52 -3.91 -7.05 3.40
C ARG A 52 -2.62 -6.24 3.42
N SER A 53 -1.47 -6.89 3.22
CA SER A 53 -0.18 -6.19 3.22
C SER A 53 -0.06 -5.21 2.07
N ILE A 54 -0.55 -5.57 0.88
CA ILE A 54 -0.61 -4.69 -0.30
C ILE A 54 -1.42 -3.43 0.02
N ILE A 55 -2.63 -3.61 0.57
CA ILE A 55 -3.52 -2.50 0.94
C ILE A 55 -2.88 -1.62 2.01
N LEU A 56 -2.37 -2.21 3.10
CA LEU A 56 -1.79 -1.43 4.20
C LEU A 56 -0.53 -0.68 3.78
N TYR A 57 0.31 -1.28 2.93
CA TYR A 57 1.48 -0.60 2.39
C TYR A 57 1.08 0.58 1.48
N ALA A 58 0.09 0.37 0.60
CA ALA A 58 -0.41 1.43 -0.27
C ALA A 58 -1.02 2.59 0.51
N LEU A 59 -1.79 2.29 1.56
CA LEU A 59 -2.35 3.28 2.47
C LEU A 59 -1.26 4.02 3.25
N ALA A 60 -0.23 3.31 3.72
CA ALA A 60 0.89 3.93 4.41
C ALA A 60 1.61 4.95 3.50
N LEU A 61 1.89 4.60 2.24
CA LEU A 61 2.44 5.54 1.25
C LEU A 61 1.54 6.76 1.03
N PHE A 62 0.22 6.53 0.95
CA PHE A 62 -0.74 7.63 0.80
C PHE A 62 -0.70 8.59 1.98
N TYR A 63 -0.73 8.07 3.21
CA TYR A 63 -0.70 8.92 4.40
C TYR A 63 0.66 9.59 4.61
N SER A 64 1.77 8.94 4.27
CA SER A 64 3.08 9.61 4.32
C SER A 64 3.13 10.82 3.39
N ASP A 65 2.58 10.71 2.18
CA ASP A 65 2.57 11.82 1.22
C ASP A 65 1.63 12.93 1.69
N LYS A 66 0.46 12.60 2.25
CA LYS A 66 -0.47 13.60 2.82
C LYS A 66 0.12 14.31 4.05
N LYS A 67 0.91 13.62 4.88
CA LYS A 67 1.54 14.16 6.10
C LYS A 67 2.94 14.73 5.87
N ALA A 68 3.48 14.64 4.66
CA ALA A 68 4.87 14.96 4.33
C ALA A 68 5.90 14.22 5.22
N GLU A 69 5.61 12.98 5.59
CA GLU A 69 6.52 12.12 6.35
C GLU A 69 7.47 11.35 5.43
N ASN A 70 8.71 11.13 5.88
CA ASN A 70 9.70 10.38 5.12
C ASN A 70 9.47 8.86 5.24
N PHE A 71 8.71 8.31 4.29
CA PHE A 71 8.35 6.90 4.24
C PHE A 71 9.57 5.96 4.22
N ASP A 72 10.59 6.27 3.40
CA ASP A 72 11.77 5.43 3.26
C ASP A 72 12.59 5.33 4.54
N LEU A 73 12.67 6.43 5.30
CA LEU A 73 13.31 6.45 6.61
C LEU A 73 12.56 5.57 7.61
N LEU A 74 11.23 5.66 7.65
CA LEU A 74 10.40 4.82 8.52
C LEU A 74 10.53 3.34 8.17
N LYS A 75 10.43 2.99 6.88
CA LYS A 75 10.60 1.63 6.38
C LYS A 75 11.98 1.07 6.72
N SER A 76 13.03 1.85 6.50
CA SER A 76 14.41 1.46 6.80
C SER A 76 14.64 1.20 8.29
N SER A 77 14.06 2.04 9.15
CA SER A 77 14.12 1.86 10.60
C SER A 77 13.47 0.55 11.06
N LEU A 78 12.34 0.16 10.45
CA LEU A 78 11.67 -1.09 10.75
C LEU A 78 12.42 -2.32 10.21
N LEU A 79 13.02 -2.21 9.02
CA LEU A 79 13.89 -3.25 8.47
C LEU A 79 15.09 -3.52 9.37
N GLN A 80 15.73 -2.46 9.91
CA GLN A 80 16.86 -2.60 10.84
C GLN A 80 16.47 -3.24 12.18
N GLN A 81 15.19 -3.15 12.58
CA GLN A 81 14.65 -3.82 13.75
C GLN A 81 14.35 -5.31 13.51
N GLY A 82 14.51 -5.80 12.27
CA GLY A 82 14.33 -7.21 11.93
C GLY A 82 12.90 -7.62 11.62
N TYR A 83 11.97 -6.67 11.46
CA TYR A 83 10.60 -6.98 11.05
C TYR A 83 10.55 -7.49 9.62
N ASN A 84 9.63 -8.41 9.35
CA ASN A 84 9.38 -8.90 7.99
C ASN A 84 8.51 -7.90 7.18
N LYS A 85 8.39 -8.12 5.87
CA LYS A 85 7.67 -7.20 4.96
C LYS A 85 6.23 -6.95 5.40
N ASP A 86 5.49 -8.00 5.73
CA ASP A 86 4.07 -7.89 6.11
C ASP A 86 3.89 -7.14 7.43
N GLU A 87 4.75 -7.42 8.42
CA GLU A 87 4.81 -6.67 9.68
C GLU A 87 5.12 -5.20 9.44
N ILE A 88 6.08 -4.90 8.56
CA ILE A 88 6.45 -3.54 8.18
C ILE A 88 5.25 -2.79 7.60
N ALA A 89 4.48 -3.41 6.68
CA ALA A 89 3.30 -2.76 6.11
C ALA A 89 2.25 -2.39 7.18
N ILE A 90 2.02 -3.30 8.14
CA ILE A 90 1.10 -3.07 9.26
C ILE A 90 1.60 -1.93 10.16
N LEU A 91 2.89 -1.95 10.52
CA LEU A 91 3.49 -0.97 11.42
C LEU A 91 3.55 0.42 10.77
N LEU A 92 3.91 0.51 9.49
CA LEU A 92 3.89 1.75 8.73
C LEU A 92 2.49 2.34 8.68
N TYR A 93 1.49 1.53 8.32
CA TYR A 93 0.10 1.99 8.29
C TYR A 93 -0.36 2.52 9.64
N LYS A 94 -0.12 1.79 10.73
CA LYS A 94 -0.51 2.22 12.09
C LYS A 94 0.16 3.52 12.52
N LYS A 95 1.41 3.75 12.09
CA LYS A 95 2.16 4.95 12.45
C LYS A 95 1.71 6.17 11.63
N LEU A 96 1.36 5.94 10.37
CA LEU A 96 1.05 7.00 9.41
C LEU A 96 -0.43 7.32 9.33
N LYS A 97 -1.33 6.44 9.78
CA LYS A 97 -2.74 6.78 9.98
C LYS A 97 -2.89 7.84 11.05
#